data_AF-H3NNX8-F1
#
_entry.id   AF-H3NNX8-F1
#
_cell.length_a   1.000
_cell.length_b   1.000
_cell.length_c   1.000
_cell.angle_alpha   90.00
_cell.angle_beta   90.00
_cell.angle_gamma   90.00
#
_symmetry.space_group_name_H-M   'P 1'
#
loop_
_entity.id
_entity.type
_entity.pdbx_description
1 polymer ?
#
loop_
_entity_poly.entity_id
_entity_poly.type
_entity_poly.pdbx_seq_one_letter_code
_entity_poly.pdbx_strand_id
1 'polypeptide(L)'
;MEHFLETVLDSIAPVIIMALEIIGIFIILYGSLAALYNFVKNKLDLRENRTKIILGEALSLGLEFKLGSEIIKTVIVRSLDELIILGIIVGLRVVLTLLIHWEVEQADLSDEFRINKEKEEAKKLIAEKTEA
;
A
#
# COMPACT_ATOMS: atom_id res chain seq x y z
N MET A 1 -21.62 -37.07 -7.81
CA MET A 1 -20.57 -36.61 -6.88
C MET A 1 -20.13 -35.19 -7.23
N GLU A 2 -19.89 -34.89 -8.51
CA GLU A 2 -19.52 -33.54 -9.00
C GLU A 2 -20.57 -32.45 -8.68
N HIS A 3 -21.87 -32.68 -8.94
CA HIS A 3 -22.92 -31.71 -8.61
C HIS A 3 -23.04 -31.37 -7.11
N PHE A 4 -22.72 -32.33 -6.23
CA PHE A 4 -22.71 -32.07 -4.78
C PHE A 4 -21.56 -31.15 -4.40
N LEU A 5 -20.38 -31.33 -5.01
CA LEU A 5 -19.21 -30.49 -4.79
C LEU A 5 -19.43 -29.07 -5.31
N GLU A 6 -20.06 -28.89 -6.47
CA GLU A 6 -20.41 -27.56 -7.00
C GLU A 6 -21.36 -26.81 -6.07
N THR A 7 -22.42 -27.46 -5.58
CA THR A 7 -23.40 -26.84 -4.66
C THR A 7 -22.76 -26.44 -3.32
N VAL A 8 -21.84 -27.26 -2.82
CA VAL A 8 -21.09 -27.00 -1.59
C VAL A 8 -20.13 -25.83 -1.80
N LEU A 9 -19.43 -25.78 -2.93
CA LEU A 9 -18.51 -24.69 -3.28
C LEU A 9 -19.25 -23.34 -3.39
N ASP A 10 -20.36 -23.31 -4.12
CA ASP A 10 -21.17 -22.10 -4.33
C ASP A 10 -21.76 -21.55 -3.03
N SER A 11 -21.97 -22.40 -2.03
CA SER A 11 -22.49 -22.00 -0.72
C SER A 11 -21.40 -21.49 0.23
N ILE A 12 -20.24 -22.16 0.27
CA ILE A 12 -19.17 -21.88 1.24
C ILE A 12 -18.30 -20.71 0.79
N ALA A 13 -18.00 -20.64 -0.50
CA ALA A 13 -17.00 -19.73 -0.99
C ALA A 13 -17.37 -18.24 -0.86
N PRO A 14 -18.64 -17.81 -1.04
CA PRO A 14 -19.07 -16.43 -0.73
C PRO A 14 -18.84 -16.04 0.73
N VAL A 15 -19.02 -16.99 1.66
CA VAL A 15 -18.80 -16.76 3.10
C VAL A 15 -17.31 -16.53 3.36
N ILE A 16 -16.43 -17.33 2.76
CA ILE A 16 -14.98 -17.18 2.88
C ILE A 16 -14.51 -15.85 2.28
N ILE A 17 -15.00 -15.51 1.09
CA ILE A 17 -14.70 -14.24 0.42
C ILE A 17 -15.02 -13.06 1.34
N MET A 18 -16.25 -13.03 1.87
CA MET A 18 -16.71 -11.96 2.75
C MET A 18 -15.88 -11.88 4.03
N ALA A 19 -15.54 -13.03 4.62
CA ALA A 19 -14.70 -13.08 5.82
C ALA A 19 -13.30 -12.48 5.55
N LEU A 20 -12.65 -12.86 4.45
CA LEU A 20 -11.35 -12.33 4.07
C LEU A 20 -11.39 -10.83 3.79
N GLU A 21 -12.44 -10.33 3.11
CA GLU A 21 -12.62 -8.91 2.87
C GLU A 21 -12.78 -8.12 4.17
N ILE A 22 -13.60 -8.62 5.11
CA ILE A 22 -13.80 -8.00 6.42
C ILE A 22 -12.50 -7.95 7.22
N ILE A 23 -11.74 -9.04 7.24
CA ILE A 23 -10.43 -9.09 7.91
C ILE A 23 -9.49 -8.04 7.30
N GLY A 24 -9.38 -8.01 5.97
CA GLY A 24 -8.52 -7.04 5.29
C GLY A 24 -8.93 -5.60 5.56
N ILE A 25 -10.23 -5.28 5.55
CA ILE A 25 -10.77 -3.95 5.89
C ILE A 25 -10.41 -3.60 7.34
N PHE A 26 -10.59 -4.53 8.28
CA PHE A 26 -10.34 -4.29 9.69
C PHE A 26 -8.86 -4.02 9.98
N ILE A 27 -7.94 -4.80 9.38
CA ILE A 27 -6.50 -4.62 9.53
C ILE A 27 -6.07 -3.24 9.00
N ILE A 28 -6.51 -2.88 7.79
CA ILE A 28 -6.20 -1.57 7.19
C ILE A 28 -6.72 -0.44 8.06
N LEU A 29 -7.97 -0.54 8.52
CA LEU A 29 -8.60 0.48 9.35
C LEU A 29 -7.83 0.66 10.66
N TYR A 30 -7.57 -0.43 11.39
CA TYR A 30 -6.87 -0.38 12.66
C TYR A 30 -5.45 0.17 12.52
N GLY A 31 -4.68 -0.32 11.54
CA GLY A 31 -3.32 0.16 11.31
C GLY A 31 -3.28 1.62 10.87
N SER A 32 -4.23 2.06 10.04
CA SER A 32 -4.36 3.46 9.64
C SER A 32 -4.67 4.36 10.83
N LEU A 33 -5.57 3.94 11.73
CA LEU A 33 -5.87 4.69 12.95
C LEU A 33 -4.67 4.74 13.90
N ALA A 34 -3.93 3.63 14.07
CA ALA A 34 -2.73 3.58 14.90
C ALA A 34 -1.60 4.47 14.34
N ALA A 35 -1.40 4.46 13.02
CA ALA A 35 -0.45 5.34 12.34
C ALA A 35 -0.86 6.81 12.49
N LEU A 36 -2.15 7.14 12.29
CA LEU A 36 -2.67 8.49 12.45
C LEU A 36 -2.52 9.00 13.89
N TYR A 37 -2.78 8.16 14.88
CA TYR A 37 -2.58 8.51 16.29
C TYR A 37 -1.12 8.86 16.57
N ASN A 38 -0.17 8.03 16.10
CA ASN A 38 1.26 8.32 16.23
C ASN A 38 1.69 9.59 15.49
N PHE A 39 1.12 9.81 14.30
CA PHE A 39 1.37 11.01 13.50
C PHE A 39 0.98 12.31 14.22
N VAL A 40 -0.23 12.34 14.79
CA VAL A 40 -0.71 13.49 15.56
C VAL A 40 0.10 13.68 16.84
N LYS A 41 0.44 12.58 17.53
CA LYS A 41 1.27 12.62 18.74
C LYS A 41 2.67 13.20 18.46
N ASN A 42 3.24 12.93 17.30
CA ASN A 42 4.57 13.40 16.91
C ASN A 42 4.54 14.76 16.18
N LYS A 43 3.57 15.63 16.52
CA LYS A 43 3.46 17.01 15.99
C LYS A 43 3.35 17.08 14.45
N LEU A 44 2.68 16.11 13.84
CA LEU A 44 2.51 16.04 12.38
C LEU A 44 3.84 15.85 11.62
N ASP A 45 4.83 15.21 12.24
CA ASP A 45 6.05 14.82 11.56
C ASP A 45 5.86 13.51 10.78
N LEU A 46 5.74 13.62 9.46
CA LEU A 46 5.63 12.48 8.54
C LEU A 46 6.97 11.75 8.34
N ARG A 47 8.09 12.32 8.80
CA ARG A 47 9.41 11.70 8.67
C ARG A 47 9.66 10.64 9.75
N GLU A 48 8.76 10.51 10.72
CA GLU A 48 8.84 9.47 11.74
C GLU A 48 8.73 8.08 11.11
N ASN A 49 9.81 7.32 11.23
CA ASN A 49 9.94 6.00 10.61
C ASN A 49 8.88 5.04 11.16
N ARG A 50 8.51 5.19 12.43
CA ARG A 50 7.52 4.32 13.10
C ARG A 50 6.12 4.44 12.50
N THR A 51 5.69 5.64 12.13
CA THR A 51 4.37 5.88 11.51
C THR A 51 4.30 5.23 10.13
N LYS A 52 5.36 5.38 9.33
CA LYS A 52 5.46 4.78 8.00
C LYS A 52 5.44 3.25 8.06
N ILE A 53 6.18 2.66 9.00
CA ILE A 53 6.25 1.19 9.18
C ILE A 53 4.86 0.64 9.55
N ILE A 54 4.18 1.21 10.56
CA ILE A 54 2.86 0.73 10.99
C ILE A 54 1.84 0.79 9.85
N LEU A 55 1.83 1.90 9.10
CA LEU A 55 0.90 2.08 8.00
C LEU A 55 1.22 1.10 6.85
N GLY A 56 2.50 0.96 6.49
CA GLY A 56 2.96 0.07 5.43
C GLY A 56 2.65 -1.40 5.73
N GLU A 57 2.93 -1.88 6.94
CA GLU A 57 2.65 -3.25 7.37
C GLU A 57 1.14 -3.55 7.35
N ALA A 58 0.31 -2.63 7.85
CA ALA A 58 -1.13 -2.80 7.87
C ALA A 58 -1.74 -2.80 6.46
N LEU A 59 -1.25 -1.93 5.57
CA LEU A 59 -1.68 -1.90 4.18
C LEU A 59 -1.26 -3.18 3.45
N SER A 60 -0.01 -3.62 3.60
CA SER A 60 0.48 -4.86 2.97
C SER A 60 -0.33 -6.07 3.41
N LEU A 61 -0.49 -6.25 4.73
CA LEU A 61 -1.23 -7.40 5.28
C LEU A 61 -2.70 -7.38 4.87
N GLY A 62 -3.38 -6.23 4.97
CA GLY A 62 -4.78 -6.13 4.57
C GLY A 62 -5.01 -6.32 3.07
N LEU A 63 -4.04 -5.95 2.23
CA LEU A 63 -4.07 -6.20 0.80
C LEU A 63 -3.88 -7.69 0.47
N GLU A 64 -3.04 -8.43 1.20
CA GLU A 64 -2.90 -9.88 1.02
C GLU A 64 -4.22 -10.62 1.28
N PHE A 65 -4.96 -10.25 2.33
CA PHE A 65 -6.29 -10.80 2.59
C PHE A 65 -7.30 -10.46 1.48
N LYS A 66 -7.26 -9.23 0.96
CA LYS A 66 -8.12 -8.83 -0.17
C LYS A 66 -7.77 -9.57 -1.46
N LEU A 67 -6.49 -9.73 -1.77
CA LEU A 67 -6.02 -10.53 -2.90
C LEU A 67 -6.46 -11.99 -2.77
N GLY A 68 -6.38 -12.57 -1.57
CA GLY A 68 -6.89 -13.92 -1.30
C GLY A 68 -8.39 -14.05 -1.61
N SER A 69 -9.20 -13.06 -1.25
CA SER A 69 -10.63 -13.03 -1.57
C SER A 69 -10.90 -12.93 -3.08
N GLU A 70 -10.08 -12.16 -3.80
CA GLU A 70 -10.16 -11.99 -5.26
C GLU A 70 -9.77 -13.29 -5.98
N ILE A 71 -8.71 -13.98 -5.53
CA ILE A 71 -8.32 -15.29 -6.04
C ILE A 71 -9.45 -16.32 -5.85
N ILE A 72 -10.11 -16.32 -4.69
CA ILE A 72 -11.20 -17.27 -4.44
C ILE A 72 -12.41 -16.95 -5.33
N LYS A 73 -12.76 -15.66 -5.53
CA LYS A 73 -13.80 -15.25 -6.50
C LYS A 73 -13.50 -15.80 -7.90
N THR A 74 -12.25 -15.72 -8.35
CA THR A 74 -11.90 -16.18 -9.71
C THR A 74 -11.94 -17.70 -9.87
N VAL A 75 -11.79 -18.46 -8.78
CA VAL A 75 -11.91 -19.92 -8.78
C VAL A 75 -13.37 -20.39 -8.91
N ILE A 76 -14.34 -19.61 -8.41
CA ILE A 76 -15.77 -19.99 -8.43
C ILE A 76 -16.47 -19.42 -9.67
N VAL A 77 -16.14 -18.17 -10.04
CA VAL A 77 -16.73 -17.50 -11.20
C VAL A 77 -16.06 -18.02 -12.47
N ARG A 78 -16.75 -18.89 -13.21
CA ARG A 78 -16.31 -19.37 -14.53
C ARG A 78 -16.67 -18.44 -15.70
N SER A 79 -17.35 -17.32 -15.44
CA SER A 79 -17.74 -16.34 -16.47
C SER A 79 -16.60 -15.35 -16.72
N LEU A 80 -16.04 -15.36 -17.93
CA LEU A 80 -14.93 -14.48 -18.31
C LEU A 80 -15.27 -12.99 -18.17
N ASP A 81 -16.51 -12.59 -18.36
CA ASP A 81 -16.91 -11.17 -18.30
C ASP A 81 -16.78 -10.59 -16.89
N GLU A 82 -17.16 -11.36 -15.87
CA GLU A 82 -17.04 -10.95 -14.47
C GLU A 82 -15.56 -10.95 -14.01
N LEU A 83 -14.78 -11.91 -14.51
CA LEU A 83 -13.33 -11.98 -14.28
C LEU A 83 -12.60 -10.78 -14.88
N ILE A 84 -13.01 -10.33 -16.08
CA ILE A 84 -12.42 -9.17 -16.77
C ILE A 84 -12.66 -7.89 -15.97
N ILE A 85 -13.88 -7.63 -15.51
CA ILE A 85 -14.21 -6.44 -14.72
C ILE A 85 -13.41 -6.43 -13.40
N LEU A 86 -13.37 -7.58 -12.71
CA LEU A 86 -12.59 -7.72 -11.49
C LEU A 86 -11.10 -7.49 -11.73
N GLY A 87 -10.55 -8.10 -12.79
CA GLY A 87 -9.15 -7.94 -13.19
C GLY A 87 -8.79 -6.49 -13.52
N ILE A 88 -9.68 -5.73 -14.17
CA ILE A 88 -9.50 -4.31 -14.44
C ILE A 88 -9.42 -3.52 -13.14
N ILE A 89 -10.31 -3.76 -12.18
CA ILE A 89 -10.31 -3.05 -10.89
C ILE A 89 -9.03 -3.31 -10.11
N VAL A 90 -8.58 -4.57 -10.06
CA VAL A 90 -7.32 -4.96 -9.40
C VAL A 90 -6.11 -4.38 -10.11
N GLY A 91 -6.08 -4.45 -11.44
CA GLY A 91 -5.00 -3.88 -12.26
C GLY A 91 -4.88 -2.37 -12.07
N LEU A 92 -6.00 -1.64 -12.08
CA LEU A 92 -6.02 -0.21 -11.78
C LEU A 92 -5.46 0.09 -10.39
N ARG A 93 -5.81 -0.72 -9.38
CA ARG A 93 -5.29 -0.56 -8.01
C ARG A 93 -3.77 -0.71 -7.94
N VAL A 94 -3.21 -1.67 -8.66
CA VAL A 94 -1.75 -1.87 -8.74
C VAL A 94 -1.07 -0.69 -9.43
N VAL A 95 -1.59 -0.25 -10.58
CA VAL A 95 -1.02 0.87 -11.34
C VAL A 95 -1.02 2.17 -10.52
N LEU A 96 -2.13 2.51 -9.87
CA LEU A 96 -2.23 3.70 -9.03
C LEU A 96 -1.26 3.64 -7.84
N THR A 97 -1.15 2.48 -7.19
CA THR A 97 -0.25 2.30 -6.03
C THR A 97 1.22 2.45 -6.44
N LEU A 98 1.61 1.91 -7.60
CA LEU A 98 2.96 2.04 -8.14
C LEU A 98 3.30 3.47 -8.59
N LEU A 99 2.33 4.16 -9.21
CA LEU A 99 2.48 5.57 -9.60
C LEU A 99 2.80 6.45 -8.39
N ILE A 100 2.06 6.28 -7.29
CA ILE A 100 2.28 7.02 -6.05
C ILE A 100 3.67 6.72 -5.48
N HIS A 101 4.10 5.46 -5.50
CA HIS A 101 5.43 5.08 -5.00
C HIS A 101 6.56 5.74 -5.81
N TRP A 102 6.43 5.76 -7.15
CA TRP A 102 7.40 6.40 -8.03
C TRP A 102 7.47 7.92 -7.88
N GLU A 103 6.33 8.59 -7.70
CA GLU A 103 6.31 10.04 -7.44
C GLU A 103 7.00 10.39 -6.11
N VAL A 104 6.75 9.59 -5.06
CA VAL A 104 7.37 9.81 -3.74
C VAL A 104 8.88 9.59 -3.79
N GLU A 105 9.36 8.55 -4.49
CA GLU A 105 10.80 8.29 -4.62
C GLU A 105 11.54 9.39 -5.40
N GLN A 106 10.92 9.93 -6.46
CA GLN A 106 11.50 11.07 -7.19
C GLN A 106 11.55 12.34 -6.35
N ALA A 107 10.54 12.59 -5.52
CA ALA A 107 10.52 13.74 -4.62
C ALA A 107 11.68 13.66 -3.61
N ASP A 108 11.88 12.51 -2.96
CA ASP A 108 12.96 12.30 -1.99
C ASP A 108 14.35 12.47 -2.63
N LEU A 109 14.57 11.94 -3.84
CA LEU A 109 15.83 12.12 -4.58
C LEU A 109 16.09 13.59 -4.92
N SER A 110 15.06 14.32 -5.34
CA SER A 110 15.18 15.73 -5.70
C SER A 110 15.55 16.62 -4.51
N ASP A 111 15.06 16.30 -3.32
CA ASP A 111 15.42 16.98 -2.08
C ASP A 111 16.87 16.66 -1.65
N GLU A 112 17.31 15.41 -1.80
CA GLU A 112 18.67 15.01 -1.48
C GLU A 112 19.71 15.72 -2.37
N PHE A 113 19.44 15.86 -3.67
CA PHE A 113 20.30 16.61 -4.60
C PHE A 113 20.40 18.10 -4.22
N ARG A 114 19.29 18.73 -3.79
CA ARG A 114 19.30 20.14 -3.35
C ARG A 114 20.14 20.33 -2.10
N ILE A 115 19.96 19.46 -1.10
CA ILE A 115 20.71 19.52 0.16
C ILE A 115 22.21 19.31 -0.09
N ASN A 116 22.60 18.39 -0.97
CA ASN A 116 24.01 18.15 -1.28
C ASN A 116 24.63 19.33 -2.03
N LYS A 117 23.89 19.94 -2.96
CA LYS A 117 24.35 21.13 -3.68
C LYS A 117 24.56 22.33 -2.74
N GLU A 118 23.62 22.59 -1.83
CA GLU A 118 23.75 23.66 -0.83
C GLU A 118 24.94 23.43 0.11
N LYS A 119 25.19 22.19 0.53
CA LYS A 119 26.37 21.85 1.35
C LYS A 119 27.69 22.10 0.63
N GLU A 120 27.78 21.77 -0.66
CA GLU A 120 28.99 22.00 -1.45
C GLU A 120 29.22 23.49 -1.73
N GLU A 121 28.17 24.27 -1.97
CA GLU A 121 28.26 25.73 -2.10
C GLU A 121 28.67 26.39 -0.77
N ALA A 122 28.11 25.96 0.35
CA ALA A 122 28.48 26.45 1.68
C ALA A 122 29.95 26.12 2.02
N LYS A 123 30.43 24.91 1.70
CA LYS A 123 31.85 24.55 1.88
C LYS A 123 32.79 25.44 1.07
N LYS A 124 32.45 25.73 -0.19
CA LYS A 124 33.26 26.61 -1.05
C LYS A 124 33.35 28.02 -0.49
N LEU A 125 32.22 28.57 -0.03
CA LEU A 125 32.17 29.89 0.62
C LEU A 125 33.02 29.95 1.90
N ILE A 126 33.04 28.87 2.69
CA ILE A 126 33.85 28.78 3.91
C ILE A 126 35.34 28.67 3.57
N ALA A 127 35.70 27.86 2.57
CA ALA A 127 37.09 27.72 2.12
C ALA A 127 37.64 29.07 1.61
N GLU A 128 36.87 29.77 0.77
CA GLU A 128 37.25 31.09 0.24
C GLU A 128 37.43 32.15 1.34
N LYS A 129 36.59 32.11 2.39
CA LYS A 129 36.72 32.99 3.57
C LYS A 129 37.87 32.62 4.52
N THR A 130 38.39 31.40 4.47
CA THR A 130 39.46 30.95 5.37
C THR A 130 40.85 31.25 4.78
N GLU A 131 40.92 31.42 3.46
CA GLU A 131 42.16 31.74 2.72
C GLU A 131 42.38 33.25 2.50
N ALA A 132 41.43 34.11 2.91
CA ALA A 132 41.49 35.57 2.84
C ALA A 132 41.73 36.20 4.23
#